data_AF-A0A1H6LFQ5-F1
#
_entry.id   AF-A0A1H6LFQ5-F1
#
_cell.length_a   1.000
_cell.length_b   1.000
_cell.length_c   1.000
_cell.angle_alpha   90.00
_cell.angle_beta   90.00
_cell.angle_gamma   90.00
#
_symmetry.space_group_name_H-M   'P 1'
#
loop_
_entity.id
_entity.type
_entity.pdbx_description
1 polymer ?
#
loop_
_entity_poly.entity_id
_entity_poly.type
_entity_poly.pdbx_seq_one_letter_code
_entity_poly.pdbx_strand_id
1 'polypeptide(L)'
;MSQRILPLTLALLLAALPLTAQEPPAPDPRLAAAAADGALAYVITGDPQTDETSEQGLSGLTAALRARTTVEPGTPVGVDLDQDELSLLTFLYWPVTADQPPPSPLAYARLNRFLRSGGMILFDTGDGDLAGIDGPEGAALRHLAAPLDIPPLAPVPRDHVLTRAYYLLSAFPGRHRDGQVWVEAPSASAEQGALGVTNDGVSPVVIGGNSWAEAWAEDEFGRPLHAIGRGYDSGRQREMALRFGINIVMYALGGNYKSDQVHVPELLERLGREQGGDGFAPSQRLLP
;
A
#
# COMPACT_ATOMS: atom_id res chain seq x y z
N MET A 1 32.12 20.49 70.68
CA MET A 1 31.49 20.72 69.35
C MET A 1 32.56 20.55 68.29
N SER A 2 32.52 19.47 67.50
CA SER A 2 33.24 19.39 66.23
C SER A 2 32.60 18.30 65.39
N GLN A 3 31.70 18.69 64.48
CA GLN A 3 31.09 17.80 63.50
C GLN A 3 32.02 17.72 62.29
N ARG A 4 32.42 16.50 61.89
CA ARG A 4 33.08 16.26 60.60
C ARG A 4 32.04 15.71 59.63
N ILE A 5 31.65 16.56 58.68
CA ILE A 5 30.85 16.20 57.51
C ILE A 5 31.81 15.63 56.46
N LEU A 6 31.62 14.38 56.07
CA LEU A 6 32.36 13.73 54.98
C LEU A 6 31.53 13.91 53.69
N PRO A 7 32.05 14.51 52.61
CA PRO A 7 31.27 14.72 51.40
C PRO A 7 31.20 13.44 50.57
N LEU A 8 29.96 13.04 50.31
CA LEU A 8 29.50 12.05 49.36
C LEU A 8 29.84 12.50 47.93
N THR A 9 30.93 12.02 47.33
CA THR A 9 31.22 12.23 45.91
C THR A 9 31.95 11.03 45.31
N LEU A 10 31.21 9.94 45.07
CA LEU A 10 31.68 8.87 44.19
C LEU A 10 30.49 8.18 43.52
N ALA A 11 29.82 8.88 42.61
CA ALA A 11 28.83 8.28 41.72
C ALA A 11 28.59 9.18 40.51
N LEU A 12 29.58 9.32 39.62
CA LEU A 12 29.32 9.83 38.26
C LEU A 12 30.48 9.45 37.31
N LEU A 13 30.71 8.15 37.09
CA LEU A 13 31.66 7.68 36.08
C LEU A 13 31.10 6.48 35.30
N LEU A 14 29.84 6.58 34.85
CA LEU A 14 29.16 5.50 34.11
C LEU A 14 28.39 5.97 32.87
N ALA A 15 28.80 7.07 32.22
CA ALA A 15 28.04 7.66 31.10
C ALA A 15 28.87 7.86 29.82
N ALA A 16 29.68 6.88 29.45
CA ALA A 16 30.36 6.87 28.14
C ALA A 16 30.54 5.45 27.60
N LEU A 17 29.48 4.64 27.65
CA LEU A 17 29.39 3.50 26.73
C LEU A 17 28.88 4.07 25.41
N PRO A 18 29.58 3.85 24.28
CA PRO A 18 29.04 4.20 22.98
C PRO A 18 27.79 3.34 22.81
N LEU A 19 26.63 3.98 22.87
CA LEU A 19 25.38 3.38 22.45
C LEU A 19 25.54 3.23 20.93
N THR A 20 26.03 2.07 20.49
CA THR A 20 25.95 1.69 19.08
C THR A 20 24.46 1.56 18.79
N ALA A 21 23.86 2.64 18.28
CA ALA A 21 22.60 2.55 17.58
C ALA A 21 22.81 1.50 16.49
N GLN A 22 22.17 0.34 16.60
CA GLN A 22 22.15 -0.63 15.51
C GLN A 22 21.51 0.09 14.33
N GLU A 23 22.30 0.36 13.29
CA GLU A 23 21.75 0.80 12.02
C GLU A 23 20.69 -0.21 11.60
N PRO A 24 19.49 0.25 11.20
CA PRO A 24 18.49 -0.65 10.65
C PRO A 24 19.15 -1.45 9.52
N PRO A 25 18.86 -2.76 9.41
CA PRO A 25 19.38 -3.55 8.30
C PRO A 25 19.03 -2.85 6.99
N ALA A 26 20.00 -2.79 6.07
CA ALA A 26 19.80 -2.18 4.77
C ALA A 26 18.61 -2.85 4.05
N PRO A 27 17.76 -2.09 3.32
CA PRO A 27 16.63 -2.66 2.60
C PRO A 27 17.11 -3.77 1.65
N ASP A 28 16.30 -4.83 1.48
CA ASP A 28 16.55 -5.85 0.44
C ASP A 28 16.72 -5.13 -0.92
N PRO A 29 17.88 -5.27 -1.60
CA PRO A 29 18.13 -4.65 -2.89
C PRO A 29 17.03 -4.92 -3.92
N ARG A 30 16.39 -6.09 -3.88
CA ARG A 30 15.28 -6.46 -4.76
C ARG A 30 14.06 -5.57 -4.53
N LEU A 31 13.69 -5.34 -3.27
CA LEU A 31 12.56 -4.47 -2.92
C LEU A 31 12.87 -2.99 -3.08
N ALA A 32 14.12 -2.60 -2.82
CA ALA A 32 14.58 -1.24 -3.10
C ALA A 32 14.46 -0.93 -4.61
N ALA A 33 14.87 -1.85 -5.47
CA ALA A 33 14.71 -1.71 -6.93
C ALA A 33 13.23 -1.72 -7.34
N ALA A 34 12.45 -2.68 -6.82
CA ALA A 34 11.03 -2.78 -7.11
C ALA A 34 10.28 -1.50 -6.71
N ALA A 35 10.56 -0.95 -5.53
CA ALA A 35 9.96 0.30 -5.08
C ALA A 35 10.43 1.53 -5.89
N ALA A 36 11.70 1.58 -6.28
CA ALA A 36 12.21 2.64 -7.15
C ALA A 36 11.50 2.65 -8.52
N ASP A 37 11.13 1.46 -9.02
CA ASP A 37 10.37 1.30 -10.25
C ASP A 37 8.84 1.35 -10.03
N GLY A 38 8.37 1.61 -8.80
CA GLY A 38 6.94 1.64 -8.47
C GLY A 38 6.21 0.31 -8.72
N ALA A 39 6.91 -0.82 -8.62
CA ALA A 39 6.37 -2.14 -8.86
C ALA A 39 5.20 -2.48 -7.92
N LEU A 40 4.25 -3.26 -8.46
CA LEU A 40 3.17 -3.85 -7.65
C LEU A 40 3.72 -5.02 -6.84
N ALA A 41 3.30 -5.12 -5.58
CA ALA A 41 3.75 -6.17 -4.68
C ALA A 41 2.62 -7.16 -4.36
N TYR A 42 2.96 -8.44 -4.19
CA TYR A 42 2.07 -9.47 -3.65
C TYR A 42 2.69 -10.20 -2.47
N VAL A 43 1.88 -10.68 -1.53
CA VAL A 43 2.35 -11.51 -0.41
C VAL A 43 2.65 -12.93 -0.89
N ILE A 44 3.83 -13.45 -0.52
CA ILE A 44 4.19 -14.87 -0.69
C ILE A 44 3.44 -15.66 0.39
N THR A 45 2.55 -16.54 -0.05
CA THR A 45 1.66 -17.31 0.83
C THR A 45 2.27 -18.63 1.31
N GLY A 46 3.27 -19.13 0.58
CA GLY A 46 3.81 -20.48 0.75
C GLY A 46 3.08 -21.54 -0.10
N ASP A 47 2.01 -21.16 -0.80
CA ASP A 47 1.36 -21.96 -1.85
C ASP A 47 1.91 -21.53 -3.23
N PRO A 48 2.72 -22.37 -3.91
CA PRO A 48 3.37 -21.97 -5.16
C PRO A 48 2.40 -21.60 -6.28
N GLN A 49 1.22 -22.22 -6.34
CA GLN A 49 0.24 -21.95 -7.38
C GLN A 49 -0.44 -20.59 -7.15
N THR A 50 -0.74 -20.27 -5.90
CA THR A 50 -1.31 -18.98 -5.50
C THR A 50 -0.30 -17.84 -5.74
N ASP A 51 0.96 -18.09 -5.39
CA ASP A 51 2.04 -17.12 -5.58
C ASP A 51 2.31 -16.87 -7.08
N GLU A 52 2.35 -17.92 -7.90
CA GLU A 52 2.48 -17.81 -9.37
C GLU A 52 1.28 -17.06 -9.99
N THR A 53 0.06 -17.39 -9.57
CA THR A 53 -1.15 -16.70 -10.06
C THR A 53 -1.13 -15.21 -9.70
N SER A 54 -0.63 -14.87 -8.51
CA SER A 54 -0.50 -13.48 -8.06
C SER A 54 0.51 -12.71 -8.91
N GLU A 55 1.67 -13.31 -9.19
CA GLU A 55 2.69 -12.74 -10.07
C GLU A 55 2.15 -12.51 -11.49
N GLN A 56 1.49 -13.51 -12.07
CA GLN A 56 0.88 -13.42 -13.41
C GLN A 56 -0.22 -12.36 -13.47
N GLY A 57 -1.08 -12.32 -12.45
CA GLY A 57 -2.16 -11.34 -12.32
C GLY A 57 -1.64 -9.92 -12.24
N LEU A 58 -0.67 -9.65 -11.36
CA LEU A 58 -0.06 -8.33 -11.24
C LEU A 58 0.79 -7.96 -12.46
N SER A 59 1.32 -8.93 -13.19
CA SER A 59 2.04 -8.69 -14.45
C SER A 59 1.09 -8.19 -15.54
N GLY A 60 -0.08 -8.84 -15.68
CA GLY A 60 -1.14 -8.38 -16.58
C GLY A 60 -1.69 -7.01 -16.18
N LEU A 61 -1.89 -6.76 -14.88
CA LEU A 61 -2.29 -5.44 -14.39
C LEU A 61 -1.22 -4.37 -14.66
N THR A 62 0.06 -4.69 -14.50
CA THR A 62 1.19 -3.81 -14.83
C THR A 62 1.17 -3.44 -16.31
N ALA A 63 1.01 -4.44 -17.20
CA ALA A 63 0.91 -4.18 -18.64
C ALA A 63 -0.30 -3.27 -18.97
N ALA A 64 -1.45 -3.50 -18.33
CA ALA A 64 -2.63 -2.67 -18.51
C ALA A 64 -2.44 -1.23 -18.02
N LEU A 65 -1.76 -1.02 -16.88
CA LEU A 65 -1.41 0.30 -16.36
C LEU A 65 -0.54 1.07 -17.35
N ARG A 66 0.54 0.47 -17.83
CA ARG A 66 1.45 1.07 -18.83
C ARG A 66 0.73 1.41 -20.13
N ALA A 67 -0.17 0.53 -20.59
CA ALA A 67 -0.89 0.73 -21.84
C ALA A 67 -1.99 1.80 -21.76
N ARG A 68 -2.54 2.07 -20.57
CA ARG A 68 -3.79 2.84 -20.42
C ARG A 68 -3.67 4.06 -19.51
N THR A 69 -2.56 4.26 -18.83
CA THR A 69 -2.32 5.35 -17.87
C THR A 69 -0.92 5.94 -18.05
N THR A 70 -0.54 6.93 -17.23
CA THR A 70 0.83 7.44 -17.16
C THR A 70 1.69 6.75 -16.09
N VAL A 71 1.12 5.75 -15.39
CA VAL A 71 1.85 4.97 -14.39
C VAL A 71 2.64 3.89 -15.10
N GLU A 72 3.92 3.79 -14.78
CA GLU A 72 4.87 2.85 -15.39
C GLU A 72 5.47 1.91 -14.32
N PRO A 73 4.68 1.01 -13.69
CA PRO A 73 5.21 0.13 -12.64
C PRO A 73 6.26 -0.81 -13.22
N GLY A 74 7.28 -1.15 -12.43
CA GLY A 74 8.25 -2.21 -12.72
C GLY A 74 7.65 -3.62 -12.72
N THR A 75 8.51 -4.64 -12.81
CA THR A 75 8.08 -6.05 -12.70
C THR A 75 7.51 -6.32 -11.30
N PRO A 76 6.35 -6.99 -11.16
CA PRO A 76 5.79 -7.32 -9.86
C PRO A 76 6.76 -8.06 -8.95
N VAL A 77 6.60 -7.88 -7.64
CA VAL A 77 7.51 -8.45 -6.65
C VAL A 77 6.76 -9.21 -5.55
N GLY A 78 7.19 -10.45 -5.28
CA GLY A 78 6.71 -11.22 -4.13
C GLY A 78 7.32 -10.73 -2.83
N VAL A 79 6.54 -10.64 -1.76
CA VAL A 79 6.95 -10.12 -0.46
C VAL A 79 6.82 -11.21 0.59
N ASP A 80 7.94 -11.52 1.25
CA ASP A 80 7.97 -12.33 2.46
C ASP A 80 7.82 -11.40 3.67
N LEU A 81 6.64 -11.40 4.29
CA LEU A 81 6.29 -10.48 5.38
C LEU A 81 7.24 -10.55 6.59
N ASP A 82 7.89 -11.70 6.82
CA ASP A 82 8.79 -11.91 7.94
C ASP A 82 10.21 -11.37 7.67
N GLN A 83 10.63 -11.31 6.41
CA GLN A 83 11.97 -10.87 6.01
C GLN A 83 11.99 -9.44 5.47
N ASP A 84 10.97 -9.10 4.70
CA ASP A 84 10.98 -7.93 3.82
C ASP A 84 10.53 -6.64 4.51
N GLU A 85 11.08 -5.51 4.05
CA GLU A 85 10.69 -4.17 4.50
C GLU A 85 9.63 -3.58 3.57
N LEU A 86 8.51 -3.13 4.15
CA LEU A 86 7.32 -2.68 3.43
C LEU A 86 7.27 -1.16 3.23
N SER A 87 8.15 -0.41 3.89
CA SER A 87 8.11 1.06 3.94
C SER A 87 8.24 1.76 2.59
N LEU A 88 8.73 1.06 1.56
CA LEU A 88 8.91 1.60 0.22
C LEU A 88 7.73 1.27 -0.72
N LEU A 89 6.77 0.48 -0.26
CA LEU A 89 5.59 0.09 -1.03
C LEU A 89 4.44 1.06 -0.76
N THR A 90 3.52 1.16 -1.71
CA THR A 90 2.25 1.90 -1.54
C THR A 90 1.03 0.97 -1.63
N PHE A 91 1.16 -0.17 -2.31
CA PHE A 91 0.10 -1.13 -2.55
C PHE A 91 0.63 -2.54 -2.35
N LEU A 92 -0.15 -3.38 -1.66
CA LEU A 92 0.15 -4.78 -1.43
C LEU A 92 -1.09 -5.64 -1.75
N TYR A 93 -0.96 -6.54 -2.71
CA TYR A 93 -1.96 -7.57 -2.98
C TYR A 93 -1.72 -8.76 -2.03
N TRP A 94 -2.75 -9.19 -1.30
CA TRP A 94 -2.66 -10.30 -0.37
C TRP A 94 -3.72 -11.35 -0.70
N PRO A 95 -3.34 -12.42 -1.44
CA PRO A 95 -4.23 -13.57 -1.63
C PRO A 95 -4.33 -14.37 -0.32
N VAL A 96 -5.54 -14.68 0.11
CA VAL A 96 -5.81 -15.40 1.37
C VAL A 96 -6.15 -16.84 1.06
N THR A 97 -5.39 -17.78 1.61
CA THR A 97 -5.69 -19.22 1.54
C THR A 97 -6.16 -19.74 2.90
N ALA A 98 -6.97 -20.79 2.90
CA ALA A 98 -7.57 -21.35 4.12
C ALA A 98 -6.53 -21.78 5.18
N ASP A 99 -5.38 -22.29 4.73
CA ASP A 99 -4.31 -22.83 5.57
C ASP A 99 -3.10 -21.89 5.70
N GLN A 100 -3.24 -20.62 5.32
CA GLN A 100 -2.12 -19.66 5.38
C GLN A 100 -1.64 -19.46 6.82
N PRO A 101 -0.33 -19.64 7.10
CA PRO A 101 0.20 -19.40 8.44
C PRO A 101 0.12 -17.90 8.79
N PRO A 102 -0.11 -17.55 10.07
CA PRO A 102 -0.07 -16.15 10.49
C PRO A 102 1.39 -15.63 10.40
N PRO A 103 1.59 -14.37 9.96
CA PRO A 103 2.88 -13.70 10.03
C PRO A 103 3.44 -13.64 11.46
N SER A 104 4.75 -13.43 11.59
CA SER A 104 5.36 -13.20 12.90
C SER A 104 4.88 -11.89 13.55
N PRO A 105 5.04 -11.72 14.87
CA PRO A 105 4.77 -10.44 15.54
C PRO A 105 5.54 -9.25 14.94
N LEU A 106 6.75 -9.49 14.43
CA LEU A 106 7.54 -8.44 13.78
C LEU A 106 6.94 -8.07 12.42
N ALA A 107 6.48 -9.04 11.64
CA ALA A 107 5.77 -8.79 10.39
C ALA A 107 4.50 -7.97 10.61
N TYR A 108 3.70 -8.28 11.63
CA TYR A 108 2.53 -7.46 11.99
C TYR A 108 2.90 -6.03 12.39
N ALA A 109 4.01 -5.83 13.10
CA ALA A 109 4.49 -4.48 13.40
C ALA A 109 4.86 -3.70 12.13
N ARG A 110 5.47 -4.36 11.13
CA ARG A 110 5.78 -3.75 9.82
C ARG A 110 4.51 -3.46 9.01
N LEU A 111 3.56 -4.38 8.97
CA LEU A 111 2.26 -4.21 8.30
C LEU A 111 1.49 -3.02 8.90
N ASN A 112 1.41 -2.93 10.22
CA ASN A 112 0.74 -1.81 10.88
C ASN A 112 1.47 -0.48 10.64
N ARG A 113 2.80 -0.49 10.53
CA ARG A 113 3.56 0.70 10.11
C ARG A 113 3.24 1.09 8.66
N PHE A 114 3.19 0.11 7.75
CA PHE A 114 2.83 0.31 6.34
C PHE A 114 1.43 0.93 6.19
N LEU A 115 0.43 0.40 6.89
CA LEU A 115 -0.94 0.95 6.88
C LEU A 115 -0.99 2.39 7.43
N ARG A 116 -0.24 2.68 8.51
CA ARG A 116 -0.16 4.04 9.08
C ARG A 116 0.59 5.04 8.20
N SER A 117 1.48 4.57 7.34
CA SER A 117 2.24 5.42 6.40
C SER A 117 1.55 5.60 5.05
N GLY A 118 0.26 5.30 4.95
CA GLY A 118 -0.53 5.46 3.72
C GLY A 118 -0.49 4.25 2.78
N GLY A 119 0.11 3.14 3.20
CA GLY A 119 0.08 1.88 2.46
C GLY A 119 -1.32 1.27 2.42
N MET A 120 -1.67 0.66 1.28
CA MET A 120 -2.95 -0.02 1.07
C MET A 120 -2.75 -1.53 0.89
N ILE A 121 -3.61 -2.33 1.52
CA ILE A 121 -3.69 -3.78 1.27
C ILE A 121 -5.00 -4.12 0.55
N LEU A 122 -4.90 -4.89 -0.55
CA LEU A 122 -6.02 -5.59 -1.16
C LEU A 122 -6.01 -7.05 -0.72
N PHE A 123 -6.91 -7.44 0.18
CA PHE A 123 -7.12 -8.84 0.52
C PHE A 123 -8.07 -9.49 -0.49
N ASP A 124 -7.65 -10.61 -1.07
CA ASP A 124 -8.45 -11.43 -1.98
C ASP A 124 -8.61 -12.85 -1.43
N THR A 125 -9.80 -13.21 -0.97
CA THR A 125 -10.11 -14.58 -0.49
C THR A 125 -10.28 -15.58 -1.64
N GLY A 126 -10.49 -15.08 -2.86
CA GLY A 126 -10.61 -15.88 -4.08
C GLY A 126 -11.76 -16.89 -4.16
N ASP A 127 -12.52 -17.07 -3.08
CA ASP A 127 -13.59 -18.07 -2.88
C ASP A 127 -14.91 -17.74 -3.61
N GLY A 128 -15.06 -16.51 -4.09
CA GLY A 128 -16.28 -16.05 -4.75
C GLY A 128 -17.47 -15.92 -3.81
N ASP A 129 -17.25 -15.78 -2.49
CA ASP A 129 -18.34 -15.66 -1.53
C ASP A 129 -19.23 -14.44 -1.83
N LEU A 130 -20.52 -14.73 -1.98
CA LEU A 130 -21.57 -13.78 -2.34
C LEU A 130 -22.14 -13.06 -1.12
N ALA A 131 -22.04 -13.67 0.07
CA ALA A 131 -22.76 -13.23 1.27
C ALA A 131 -21.87 -12.51 2.29
N GLY A 132 -20.54 -12.69 2.23
CA GLY A 132 -19.64 -12.07 3.18
C GLY A 132 -18.28 -12.75 3.26
N ILE A 133 -17.66 -12.69 4.44
CA ILE A 133 -16.40 -13.34 4.76
C ILE A 133 -16.76 -14.66 5.46
N ASP A 134 -17.55 -15.53 4.83
CA ASP A 134 -17.93 -16.83 5.41
C ASP A 134 -17.08 -17.96 4.78
N GLY A 135 -17.06 -19.14 5.40
CA GLY A 135 -16.21 -20.26 4.92
C GLY A 135 -14.73 -20.23 5.40
N PRO A 136 -13.91 -21.18 4.93
CA PRO A 136 -12.52 -21.36 5.39
C PRO A 136 -11.62 -20.15 5.12
N GLU A 137 -11.66 -19.60 3.91
CA GLU A 137 -10.86 -18.45 3.49
C GLU A 137 -11.30 -17.19 4.24
N GLY A 138 -12.60 -17.02 4.48
CA GLY A 138 -13.10 -15.95 5.33
C GLY A 138 -12.67 -16.08 6.80
N ALA A 139 -12.62 -17.30 7.33
CA ALA A 139 -12.08 -17.54 8.67
C ALA A 139 -10.57 -17.23 8.75
N ALA A 140 -9.81 -17.61 7.72
CA ALA A 140 -8.39 -17.28 7.59
C ALA A 140 -8.19 -15.76 7.51
N LEU A 141 -8.97 -15.05 6.68
CA LEU A 141 -8.92 -13.59 6.59
C LEU A 141 -9.16 -12.94 7.95
N ARG A 142 -10.19 -13.35 8.71
CA ARG A 142 -10.43 -12.80 10.05
C ARG A 142 -9.26 -13.04 10.98
N HIS A 143 -8.63 -14.21 10.91
CA HIS A 143 -7.46 -14.53 11.73
C HIS A 143 -6.24 -13.68 11.34
N LEU A 144 -5.94 -13.54 10.05
CA LEU A 144 -4.85 -12.72 9.51
C LEU A 144 -5.05 -11.23 9.77
N ALA A 145 -6.30 -10.75 9.68
CA ALA A 145 -6.63 -9.34 9.84
C ALA A 145 -6.76 -8.91 11.31
N ALA A 146 -7.02 -9.83 12.24
CA ALA A 146 -7.27 -9.48 13.65
C ALA A 146 -6.13 -8.69 14.35
N PRO A 147 -4.83 -8.95 14.08
CA PRO A 147 -3.74 -8.18 14.68
C PRO A 147 -3.42 -6.87 13.94
N LEU A 148 -4.10 -6.60 12.82
CA LEU A 148 -3.90 -5.39 12.04
C LEU A 148 -4.75 -4.23 12.57
N ASP A 149 -4.18 -3.03 12.52
CA ASP A 149 -4.84 -1.78 12.92
C ASP A 149 -5.83 -1.32 11.82
N ILE A 150 -6.84 -2.15 11.53
CA ILE A 150 -7.84 -1.90 10.48
C ILE A 150 -9.05 -1.17 11.10
N PRO A 151 -9.49 -0.04 10.51
CA PRO A 151 -10.70 0.65 10.95
C PRO A 151 -11.95 -0.21 10.72
N PRO A 152 -13.11 0.13 11.33
CA PRO A 152 -14.36 -0.56 11.05
C PRO A 152 -14.64 -0.64 9.54
N LEU A 153 -15.12 -1.78 9.07
CA LEU A 153 -15.36 -2.03 7.64
C LEU A 153 -16.85 -1.91 7.29
N ALA A 154 -17.12 -1.48 6.06
CA ALA A 154 -18.45 -1.48 5.47
C ALA A 154 -18.40 -1.89 3.99
N PRO A 155 -19.51 -2.38 3.41
CA PRO A 155 -19.63 -2.57 1.98
C PRO A 155 -19.30 -1.28 1.23
N VAL A 156 -18.59 -1.37 0.10
CA VAL A 156 -18.23 -0.18 -0.69
C VAL A 156 -19.47 0.63 -1.06
N PRO A 157 -19.59 1.89 -0.59
CA PRO A 157 -20.69 2.76 -0.97
C PRO A 157 -20.69 3.07 -2.48
N ARG A 158 -21.87 3.34 -3.07
CA ARG A 158 -21.98 3.62 -4.51
C ARG A 158 -21.20 4.86 -4.96
N ASP A 159 -21.07 5.84 -4.07
CA ASP A 159 -20.39 7.12 -4.28
C ASP A 159 -18.93 7.13 -3.80
N HIS A 160 -18.43 5.99 -3.32
CA HIS A 160 -17.07 5.81 -2.85
C HIS A 160 -16.05 6.16 -3.95
N VAL A 161 -14.93 6.80 -3.59
CA VAL A 161 -13.93 7.29 -4.54
C VAL A 161 -13.37 6.17 -5.44
N LEU A 162 -13.24 4.94 -4.91
CA LEU A 162 -12.81 3.75 -5.66
C LEU A 162 -13.66 3.47 -6.91
N THR A 163 -14.95 3.84 -6.94
CA THR A 163 -15.81 3.65 -8.13
C THR A 163 -15.48 4.61 -9.28
N ARG A 164 -14.63 5.62 -9.02
CA ARG A 164 -14.34 6.72 -9.94
C ARG A 164 -12.90 7.24 -9.84
N ALA A 165 -11.98 6.40 -9.36
CA ALA A 165 -10.57 6.77 -9.22
C ALA A 165 -9.89 6.97 -10.59
N TYR A 166 -10.28 6.18 -11.59
CA TYR A 166 -9.83 6.35 -12.98
C TYR A 166 -10.96 6.09 -13.98
N TYR A 167 -11.53 4.88 -13.96
CA TYR A 167 -12.75 4.52 -14.64
C TYR A 167 -13.97 4.71 -13.75
N LEU A 168 -15.14 4.97 -14.37
CA LEU A 168 -16.43 4.90 -13.70
C LEU A 168 -16.92 3.45 -13.65
N LEU A 169 -17.07 2.91 -12.44
CA LEU A 169 -17.45 1.53 -12.16
C LEU A 169 -18.72 1.48 -11.32
N SER A 170 -19.56 0.49 -11.59
CA SER A 170 -20.73 0.17 -10.77
C SER A 170 -20.57 -1.13 -9.97
N ALA A 171 -19.51 -1.89 -10.26
CA ALA A 171 -19.19 -3.18 -9.66
C ALA A 171 -17.68 -3.46 -9.82
N PHE A 172 -17.17 -4.44 -9.07
CA PHE A 172 -15.75 -4.77 -9.00
C PHE A 172 -15.46 -6.25 -9.32
N PRO A 173 -15.91 -6.75 -10.49
CA PRO A 173 -15.78 -8.17 -10.80
C PRO A 173 -14.31 -8.58 -10.94
N GLY A 174 -14.02 -9.83 -10.59
CA GLY A 174 -12.78 -10.53 -10.93
C GLY A 174 -13.13 -11.78 -11.75
N ARG A 175 -12.58 -12.94 -11.39
CA ARG A 175 -13.08 -14.25 -11.87
C ARG A 175 -14.52 -14.48 -11.43
N HIS A 176 -14.87 -14.03 -10.22
CA HIS A 176 -16.24 -14.01 -9.71
C HIS A 176 -16.86 -12.61 -9.91
N ARG A 177 -18.17 -12.55 -10.19
CA ARG A 177 -18.85 -11.31 -10.58
C ARG A 177 -19.49 -10.55 -9.43
N ASP A 178 -20.04 -11.30 -8.48
CA ASP A 178 -21.08 -10.80 -7.57
C ASP A 178 -20.61 -10.79 -6.11
N GLY A 179 -19.31 -10.96 -5.85
CA GLY A 179 -18.75 -10.91 -4.51
C GLY A 179 -18.75 -9.49 -3.93
N GLN A 180 -19.17 -9.37 -2.67
CA GLN A 180 -19.22 -8.10 -1.95
C GLN A 180 -17.80 -7.61 -1.64
N VAL A 181 -17.52 -6.35 -2.01
CA VAL A 181 -16.25 -5.68 -1.65
C VAL A 181 -16.47 -4.78 -0.44
N TRP A 182 -15.50 -4.79 0.48
CA TRP A 182 -15.48 -4.04 1.73
C TRP A 182 -14.32 -3.06 1.78
N VAL A 183 -14.55 -1.91 2.40
CA VAL A 183 -13.58 -0.82 2.64
C VAL A 183 -13.81 -0.27 4.03
N GLU A 184 -12.95 0.65 4.47
CA GLU A 184 -13.18 1.45 5.66
C GLU A 184 -14.58 2.09 5.66
N ALA A 185 -15.29 1.93 6.77
CA ALA A 185 -16.60 2.50 6.98
C ALA A 185 -16.49 4.04 7.04
N PRO A 186 -17.37 4.77 6.33
CA PRO A 186 -17.41 6.22 6.45
C PRO A 186 -17.59 6.65 7.92
N SER A 187 -16.68 7.47 8.44
CA SER A 187 -16.84 8.03 9.78
C SER A 187 -17.73 9.29 9.74
N ALA A 188 -18.62 9.46 10.72
CA ALA A 188 -19.43 10.67 10.84
C ALA A 188 -18.58 11.96 11.02
N SER A 189 -17.34 11.81 11.50
CA SER A 189 -16.35 12.87 11.67
C SER A 189 -15.73 13.38 10.36
N ALA A 190 -15.76 12.60 9.27
CA ALA A 190 -15.29 13.03 7.96
C ALA A 190 -16.16 14.16 7.37
N GLU A 191 -17.43 14.25 7.77
CA GLU A 191 -18.32 15.36 7.38
C GLU A 191 -18.00 16.69 8.09
N GLN A 192 -17.17 16.66 9.13
CA GLN A 192 -16.92 17.81 10.01
C GLN A 192 -15.46 18.30 9.98
N GLY A 193 -14.63 17.79 9.08
CA GLY A 193 -13.23 18.21 8.95
C GLY A 193 -12.38 17.88 10.18
N ALA A 194 -12.78 16.88 10.97
CA ALA A 194 -12.00 16.45 12.13
C ALA A 194 -10.82 15.56 11.69
N LEU A 195 -9.60 15.98 12.07
CA LEU A 195 -8.29 15.39 11.81
C LEU A 195 -8.07 14.02 12.48
N GLY A 196 -8.95 13.04 12.21
CA GLY A 196 -8.88 11.70 12.78
C GLY A 196 -8.61 10.61 11.73
N VAL A 197 -7.40 10.06 11.79
CA VAL A 197 -6.80 8.96 11.00
C VAL A 197 -6.34 9.36 9.58
N THR A 198 -5.02 9.22 9.40
CA THR A 198 -4.09 9.89 8.49
C THR A 198 -4.09 9.43 7.03
N ASN A 199 -5.19 8.90 6.51
CA ASN A 199 -5.24 8.47 5.11
C ASN A 199 -6.28 9.27 4.34
N ASP A 200 -5.98 10.55 4.05
CA ASP A 200 -6.55 11.53 3.08
C ASP A 200 -7.86 11.24 2.26
N GLY A 201 -8.78 10.41 2.77
CA GLY A 201 -9.91 9.80 2.06
C GLY A 201 -9.61 8.45 1.39
N VAL A 202 -8.47 7.81 1.67
CA VAL A 202 -8.07 6.51 1.11
C VAL A 202 -8.21 5.40 2.15
N SER A 203 -9.04 4.40 1.87
CA SER A 203 -9.20 3.22 2.70
C SER A 203 -7.88 2.45 2.76
N PRO A 204 -7.28 2.21 3.95
CA PRO A 204 -6.04 1.44 4.08
C PRO A 204 -6.20 -0.02 3.64
N VAL A 205 -7.43 -0.50 3.59
CA VAL A 205 -7.75 -1.89 3.27
C VAL A 205 -8.91 -1.97 2.30
N VAL A 206 -8.81 -2.85 1.31
CA VAL A 206 -9.91 -3.30 0.45
C VAL A 206 -9.98 -4.82 0.57
N ILE A 207 -11.17 -5.38 0.76
CA ILE A 207 -11.37 -6.82 0.92
C ILE A 207 -12.43 -7.31 -0.07
N GLY A 208 -12.19 -8.44 -0.71
CA GLY A 208 -13.22 -9.21 -1.42
C GLY A 208 -12.76 -10.61 -1.77
N GLY A 209 -13.62 -11.40 -2.41
CA GLY A 209 -13.34 -12.78 -2.82
C GLY A 209 -13.41 -12.99 -4.32
N ASN A 210 -13.15 -11.95 -5.11
CA ASN A 210 -13.45 -11.98 -6.54
C ASN A 210 -12.38 -12.68 -7.39
N SER A 211 -11.27 -13.13 -6.81
CA SER A 211 -10.16 -13.78 -7.55
C SER A 211 -9.69 -12.87 -8.69
N TRP A 212 -9.20 -11.68 -8.32
CA TRP A 212 -8.81 -10.65 -9.28
C TRP A 212 -7.52 -11.00 -10.02
N ALA A 213 -6.53 -11.60 -9.35
CA ALA A 213 -5.29 -12.03 -10.00
C ALA A 213 -5.55 -12.95 -11.21
N GLU A 214 -6.44 -13.94 -11.07
CA GLU A 214 -6.84 -14.81 -12.19
C GLU A 214 -7.50 -14.04 -13.35
N ALA A 215 -8.25 -12.98 -13.04
CA ALA A 215 -8.89 -12.15 -14.06
C ALA A 215 -7.90 -11.19 -14.74
N TRP A 216 -6.81 -10.82 -14.09
CA TRP A 216 -5.76 -9.98 -14.67
C TRP A 216 -4.67 -10.78 -15.38
N ALA A 217 -4.52 -12.06 -15.05
CA ALA A 217 -3.45 -12.90 -15.57
C ALA A 217 -3.55 -13.12 -17.09
N GLU A 218 -2.50 -12.69 -17.78
CA GLU A 218 -2.30 -12.79 -19.22
C GLU A 218 -0.88 -13.28 -19.51
N ASP A 219 -0.69 -13.94 -20.65
CA ASP A 219 0.63 -14.31 -21.14
C ASP A 219 1.32 -13.15 -21.90
N GLU A 220 2.54 -13.38 -22.38
CA GLU A 220 3.33 -12.41 -23.14
C GLU A 220 2.66 -11.91 -24.43
N PHE A 221 1.64 -12.61 -24.93
CA PHE A 221 0.88 -12.24 -26.13
C PHE A 221 -0.46 -11.56 -25.78
N GLY A 222 -0.69 -11.24 -24.50
CA GLY A 222 -1.95 -10.66 -24.01
C GLY A 222 -3.11 -11.65 -24.01
N ARG A 223 -2.82 -12.97 -24.03
CA ARG A 223 -3.87 -13.99 -23.98
C ARG A 223 -4.18 -14.33 -22.53
N PRO A 224 -5.46 -14.39 -22.14
CA PRO A 224 -5.86 -14.81 -20.81
C PRO A 224 -5.32 -16.18 -20.38
N LEU A 225 -4.78 -16.27 -19.16
CA LEU A 225 -4.30 -17.53 -18.58
C LEU A 225 -5.40 -18.35 -17.89
N HIS A 226 -6.40 -17.67 -17.31
CA HIS A 226 -7.49 -18.33 -16.59
C HIS A 226 -8.82 -18.13 -17.32
N ALA A 227 -9.66 -19.17 -17.36
CA ALA A 227 -11.01 -19.03 -17.86
C ALA A 227 -11.88 -18.25 -16.85
N ILE A 228 -12.56 -17.20 -17.30
CA ILE A 228 -13.49 -16.43 -16.47
C ILE A 228 -14.88 -16.35 -17.11
N GLY A 229 -15.92 -16.39 -16.28
CA GLY A 229 -17.30 -16.30 -16.71
C GLY A 229 -17.75 -17.45 -17.62
N ARG A 230 -18.86 -17.24 -18.35
CA ARG A 230 -19.39 -18.18 -19.36
C ARG A 230 -19.76 -17.41 -20.62
N GLY A 231 -19.41 -17.96 -21.79
CA GLY A 231 -19.82 -17.44 -23.10
C GLY A 231 -19.23 -16.07 -23.48
N TYR A 232 -19.96 -15.33 -24.32
CA TYR A 232 -19.55 -14.05 -24.90
C TYR A 232 -19.25 -12.94 -23.87
N ASP A 233 -19.76 -13.06 -22.64
CA ASP A 233 -19.56 -12.06 -21.59
C ASP A 233 -18.20 -12.15 -20.88
N SER A 234 -17.42 -13.20 -21.13
CA SER A 234 -16.09 -13.43 -20.51
C SER A 234 -15.12 -12.27 -20.79
N GLY A 235 -15.06 -11.78 -22.04
CA GLY A 235 -14.22 -10.64 -22.41
C GLY A 235 -14.64 -9.34 -21.72
N ARG A 236 -15.95 -9.09 -21.61
CA ARG A 236 -16.48 -7.92 -20.90
C ARG A 236 -16.18 -7.99 -19.40
N GLN A 237 -16.31 -9.17 -18.79
CA GLN A 237 -15.96 -9.37 -17.39
C GLN A 237 -14.48 -9.10 -17.14
N ARG A 238 -13.59 -9.57 -18.03
CA ARG A 238 -12.14 -9.34 -17.92
C ARG A 238 -11.80 -7.86 -18.00
N GLU A 239 -12.39 -7.18 -18.99
CA GLU A 239 -12.20 -5.74 -19.14
C GLU A 239 -12.66 -4.98 -17.90
N MET A 240 -13.80 -5.36 -17.30
CA MET A 240 -14.25 -4.74 -16.04
C MET A 240 -13.31 -5.05 -14.86
N ALA A 241 -12.76 -6.26 -14.79
CA ALA A 241 -11.77 -6.63 -13.78
C ALA A 241 -10.48 -5.80 -13.93
N LEU A 242 -9.96 -5.65 -15.15
CA LEU A 242 -8.80 -4.80 -15.43
C LEU A 242 -9.05 -3.34 -15.06
N ARG A 243 -10.24 -2.81 -15.37
CA ARG A 243 -10.60 -1.44 -14.95
C ARG A 243 -10.66 -1.29 -13.43
N PHE A 244 -11.13 -2.31 -12.71
CA PHE A 244 -11.07 -2.31 -11.26
C PHE A 244 -9.61 -2.32 -10.76
N GLY A 245 -8.75 -3.16 -11.33
CA GLY A 245 -7.32 -3.18 -11.01
C GLY A 245 -6.64 -1.83 -11.23
N ILE A 246 -6.97 -1.15 -12.34
CA ILE A 246 -6.46 0.20 -12.58
C ILE A 246 -7.02 1.19 -11.56
N ASN A 247 -8.32 1.14 -11.26
CA ASN A 247 -8.92 2.01 -10.24
C ASN A 247 -8.27 1.83 -8.87
N ILE A 248 -8.01 0.60 -8.41
CA ILE A 248 -7.45 0.39 -7.07
C ILE A 248 -6.00 0.87 -6.98
N VAL A 249 -5.20 0.67 -8.03
CA VAL A 249 -3.82 1.19 -8.07
C VAL A 249 -3.83 2.73 -8.13
N MET A 250 -4.67 3.32 -8.99
CA MET A 250 -4.80 4.78 -9.05
C MET A 250 -5.34 5.38 -7.74
N TYR A 251 -6.22 4.65 -7.04
CA TYR A 251 -6.73 5.03 -5.73
C TYR A 251 -5.64 4.99 -4.66
N ALA A 252 -4.81 3.93 -4.63
CA ALA A 252 -3.68 3.82 -3.72
C ALA A 252 -2.63 4.92 -3.96
N LEU A 253 -2.27 5.18 -5.22
CA LEU A 253 -1.30 6.23 -5.57
C LEU A 253 -1.85 7.64 -5.35
N GLY A 254 -3.15 7.85 -5.57
CA GLY A 254 -3.82 9.13 -5.41
C GLY A 254 -3.96 9.59 -3.96
N GLY A 255 -3.89 8.66 -2.99
CA GLY A 255 -3.93 8.97 -1.56
C GLY A 255 -2.79 9.87 -1.09
N ASN A 256 -1.60 9.67 -1.66
CA ASN A 256 -0.40 10.43 -1.28
C ASN A 256 -0.36 11.84 -1.90
N TYR A 257 -1.15 12.13 -2.93
CA TYR A 257 -1.09 13.41 -3.65
C TYR A 257 -1.54 14.60 -2.80
N LYS A 258 -2.41 14.41 -1.80
CA LYS A 258 -2.78 15.49 -0.86
C LYS A 258 -1.70 15.73 0.18
N SER A 259 -1.04 14.67 0.64
CA SER A 259 0.11 14.73 1.55
C SER A 259 1.30 15.46 0.91
N ASP A 260 1.51 15.29 -0.40
CA ASP A 260 2.51 16.03 -1.17
C ASP A 260 2.14 17.51 -1.35
N GLN A 261 0.84 17.84 -1.48
CA GLN A 261 0.38 19.23 -1.58
C GLN A 261 0.60 20.07 -0.31
N VAL A 262 0.72 19.42 0.87
CA VAL A 262 1.03 20.14 2.13
C VAL A 262 2.51 20.49 2.26
N HIS A 263 3.39 19.84 1.49
CA HIS A 263 4.85 20.08 1.51
C HIS A 263 5.34 21.01 0.37
N VAL A 264 4.49 21.33 -0.61
CA VAL A 264 4.82 22.30 -1.69
C VAL A 264 5.24 23.68 -1.15
N PRO A 265 4.60 24.25 -0.11
CA PRO A 265 5.05 25.54 0.45
C PRO A 265 6.45 25.47 1.06
N GLU A 266 6.80 24.36 1.71
CA GLU A 266 8.09 24.16 2.39
C GLU A 266 9.23 23.92 1.38
N LEU A 267 8.93 23.25 0.26
CA LEU A 267 9.84 23.12 -0.89
C LEU A 267 10.08 24.46 -1.60
N LEU A 268 9.05 25.29 -1.75
CA LEU A 268 9.17 26.64 -2.31
C LEU A 268 9.94 27.60 -1.39
N GLU A 269 9.80 27.47 -0.06
CA GLU A 269 10.62 28.22 0.90
C GLU A 269 12.11 27.85 0.82
N ARG A 270 12.43 26.57 0.62
CA ARG A 270 13.83 26.11 0.48
C ARG A 270 14.44 26.59 -0.84
N LEU A 271 13.70 26.51 -1.95
CA LEU A 271 14.14 27.04 -3.25
C LEU A 271 14.27 28.58 -3.25
N GLY A 272 13.41 29.29 -2.51
CA GLY A 272 13.51 30.74 -2.32
C GLY A 272 14.72 31.19 -1.50
N ARG A 273 15.18 30.37 -0.54
CA ARG A 273 16.41 30.64 0.24
C ARG A 273 17.69 30.32 -0.54
N GLU A 274 17.66 29.34 -1.43
CA GLU A 274 18.82 28.99 -2.27
C GLU A 274 19.03 29.98 -3.44
N GLN A 275 17.98 30.65 -3.93
CA GLN A 275 18.10 31.67 -4.99
C GLN A 275 18.35 33.11 -4.48
N GLY A 276 18.25 33.36 -3.16
CA GLY A 276 18.46 34.70 -2.57
C GLY A 276 19.89 35.01 -2.13
N GLY A 277 20.84 34.11 -2.40
CA GLY A 277 22.16 34.09 -1.77
C GLY A 277 23.36 34.56 -2.60
N ASP A 278 23.19 35.05 -3.83
CA ASP A 278 24.31 35.55 -4.64
C ASP A 278 24.11 36.99 -5.10
N GLY A 279 25.01 37.84 -4.62
CA GLY A 279 24.91 39.29 -4.67
C GLY A 279 25.04 39.89 -6.07
N PHE A 280 24.18 40.86 -6.34
CA PHE A 280 24.45 41.93 -7.30
C PHE A 280 24.76 43.22 -6.53
N ALA A 281 26.04 43.49 -6.32
CA ALA A 281 26.51 44.84 -6.01
C ALA A 281 26.64 45.62 -7.34
N PRO A 282 26.01 46.79 -7.51
CA PRO A 282 26.16 47.57 -8.73
C PRO A 282 27.53 48.24 -8.75
N SER A 283 28.32 47.94 -9.78
CA SER A 283 29.64 48.52 -10.01
C SER A 283 29.54 50.03 -10.26
N GLN A 284 30.22 50.82 -9.43
CA GLN A 284 30.51 52.21 -9.74
C GLN A 284 31.44 52.27 -10.96
N ARG A 285 31.03 52.98 -12.02
CA ARG A 285 31.94 53.50 -13.04
C ARG A 285 32.08 55.01 -12.89
N LEU A 286 33.25 55.40 -12.40
CA LEU A 286 33.94 56.67 -12.66
C LEU A 286 34.22 56.77 -14.18
N LEU A 287 33.81 57.82 -14.91
CA LEU A 287 34.50 59.10 -15.22
C LEU A 287 34.01 59.59 -16.60
N PRO A 288 34.33 60.80 -17.09
CA PRO A 288 34.79 62.02 -16.41
C PRO A 288 33.76 63.15 -16.42
#